data_AF-A0A2W6S4X3-F1
#
_entry.id   AF-A0A2W6S4X3-F1
#
_cell.length_a   1.000
_cell.length_b   1.000
_cell.length_c   1.000
_cell.angle_alpha   90.00
_cell.angle_beta   90.00
_cell.angle_gamma   90.00
#
_symmetry.space_group_name_H-M   'P 1'
#
loop_
_entity.id
_entity.type
_entity.pdbx_description
1 polymer ?
#
loop_
_entity_poly.entity_id
_entity_poly.type
_entity_poly.pdbx_seq_one_letter_code
_entity_poly.pdbx_strand_id
1 'polypeptide(L)'
;MNWKHGAIIALAVTTATMPAIAQAPIRTERVQFARGATSATVRGAVRGYDTVDYVVRARAGQAMSVSLQTSSTSAYFNILPPRSEEAIFNGSINGANFSGRLKDSGDYRVRVYLMRNAARRGERATFSLTIGVNARPGNIGAAPGPIGSGAPIPAGNRVAYCRGEALQQYGVRPNYIRTSPAIANATGIIIDGTADQGRNGIKRFRCRFDTRGRFIDVMAMTRDGF
;
A
#
# COMPACT_ATOMS: atom_id res chain seq x y z
N MET A 1 -16.10 -64.68 61.14
CA MET A 1 -15.82 -64.40 59.73
C MET A 1 -15.66 -62.90 59.64
N ASN A 2 -14.41 -62.41 59.75
CA ASN A 2 -14.11 -61.04 60.15
C ASN A 2 -13.57 -60.28 58.94
N TRP A 3 -14.36 -59.36 58.36
CA TRP A 3 -14.00 -58.62 57.15
C TRP A 3 -13.42 -57.24 57.51
N LYS A 4 -12.16 -57.03 57.10
CA LYS A 4 -11.38 -55.80 57.20
C LYS A 4 -12.02 -54.67 56.38
N HIS A 5 -12.19 -53.47 56.95
CA HIS A 5 -12.55 -52.27 56.20
C HIS A 5 -11.30 -51.42 55.95
N GLY A 6 -10.98 -51.21 54.67
CA GLY A 6 -9.79 -50.50 54.20
C GLY A 6 -9.90 -48.99 54.36
N ALA A 7 -8.77 -48.37 54.67
CA ALA A 7 -8.62 -46.91 54.73
C ALA A 7 -8.56 -46.32 53.32
N ILE A 8 -9.45 -45.38 53.02
CA ILE A 8 -9.44 -44.59 51.78
C ILE A 8 -8.44 -43.44 51.98
N ILE A 9 -7.34 -43.47 51.23
CA ILE A 9 -6.37 -42.37 51.15
C ILE A 9 -6.93 -41.34 50.15
N ALA A 10 -7.32 -40.18 50.66
CA ALA A 10 -7.74 -39.04 49.83
C ALA A 10 -6.49 -38.37 49.22
N LEU A 11 -6.33 -38.48 47.90
CA LEU A 11 -5.26 -37.83 47.14
C LEU A 11 -5.65 -36.36 46.87
N ALA A 12 -5.04 -35.42 47.59
CA ALA A 12 -5.25 -33.99 47.36
C ALA A 12 -4.51 -33.54 46.09
N VAL A 13 -5.26 -33.26 45.03
CA VAL A 13 -4.72 -32.68 43.78
C VAL A 13 -4.55 -31.17 43.97
N THR A 14 -3.31 -30.71 44.11
CA THR A 14 -2.96 -29.29 44.13
C THR A 14 -2.87 -28.75 42.70
N THR A 15 -3.87 -27.98 42.28
CA THR A 15 -3.85 -27.26 41.01
C THR A 15 -2.86 -26.09 41.09
N ALA A 16 -1.67 -26.26 40.53
CA ALA A 16 -0.72 -25.16 40.38
C ALA A 16 -1.25 -24.14 39.36
N THR A 17 -1.71 -22.98 39.83
CA THR A 17 -2.05 -21.85 38.97
C THR A 17 -0.76 -21.25 38.41
N MET A 18 -0.44 -21.55 37.15
CA MET A 18 0.65 -20.86 36.46
C MET A 18 0.25 -19.40 36.22
N PRO A 19 1.09 -18.41 36.62
CA PRO A 19 0.82 -17.03 36.28
C PRO A 19 0.91 -16.85 34.76
N ALA A 20 -0.18 -16.41 34.14
CA ALA A 20 -0.18 -15.99 32.75
C ALA A 20 0.69 -14.74 32.62
N ILE A 21 1.82 -14.85 31.92
CA ILE A 21 2.64 -13.69 31.54
C ILE A 21 1.83 -12.92 30.49
N ALA A 22 1.11 -11.89 30.94
CA ALA A 22 0.41 -10.98 30.06
C ALA A 22 1.42 -10.29 29.13
N GLN A 23 1.36 -10.57 27.82
CA GLN A 23 2.12 -9.81 26.84
C GLN A 23 1.69 -8.34 26.95
N ALA A 24 2.66 -7.44 27.07
CA ALA A 24 2.37 -6.01 27.11
C ALA A 24 1.46 -5.63 25.93
N PRO A 25 0.40 -4.83 26.15
CA PRO A 25 -0.53 -4.48 25.09
C PRO A 25 0.21 -3.73 23.97
N ILE A 26 0.01 -4.17 22.73
CA ILE A 26 0.63 -3.54 21.56
C ILE A 26 0.06 -2.13 21.40
N ARG A 27 0.92 -1.11 21.39
CA ARG A 27 0.50 0.27 21.16
C ARG A 27 -0.01 0.39 19.73
N THR A 28 -1.19 0.96 19.54
CA THR A 28 -1.81 1.09 18.22
C THR A 28 -2.02 2.55 17.86
N GLU A 29 -1.55 2.98 16.70
CA GLU A 29 -1.63 4.35 16.22
C GLU A 29 -2.22 4.40 14.80
N ARG A 30 -3.32 5.13 14.59
CA ARG A 30 -3.92 5.26 13.26
C ARG A 30 -3.18 6.31 12.44
N VAL A 31 -2.70 5.93 11.27
CA VAL A 31 -2.05 6.82 10.31
C VAL A 31 -3.08 7.38 9.35
N GLN A 32 -3.23 8.70 9.35
CA GLN A 32 -4.05 9.44 8.41
C GLN A 32 -3.17 10.29 7.50
N PHE A 33 -3.50 10.31 6.22
CA PHE A 33 -2.81 11.17 5.26
C PHE A 33 -3.46 12.54 5.23
N ALA A 34 -2.65 13.59 5.07
CA ALA A 34 -3.16 14.92 4.82
C ALA A 34 -4.04 14.93 3.55
N ARG A 35 -4.97 15.87 3.46
CA ARG A 35 -5.86 15.98 2.29
C ARG A 35 -5.03 16.10 1.00
N GLY A 36 -5.22 15.16 0.08
CA GLY A 36 -4.50 15.10 -1.20
C GLY A 36 -3.13 14.42 -1.15
N ALA A 37 -2.63 14.05 0.04
CA ALA A 37 -1.40 13.28 0.17
C ALA A 37 -1.66 11.78 0.00
N THR A 38 -0.68 11.05 -0.54
CA THR A 38 -0.69 9.58 -0.65
C THR A 38 0.28 8.92 0.32
N SER A 39 0.91 9.70 1.19
CA SER A 39 1.84 9.21 2.22
C SER A 39 1.80 10.07 3.48
N ALA A 40 2.30 9.48 4.57
CA ALA A 40 2.61 10.18 5.80
C ALA A 40 3.88 9.60 6.42
N THR A 41 4.60 10.44 7.17
CA THR A 41 5.76 10.03 7.95
C THR A 41 5.45 10.19 9.42
N VAL A 42 5.64 9.12 10.18
CA VAL A 42 5.49 9.09 11.64
C VAL A 42 6.87 8.90 12.27
N ARG A 43 7.09 9.55 13.42
CA ARG A 43 8.33 9.40 14.19
C ARG A 43 7.99 8.78 15.53
N GLY A 44 8.85 7.89 16.01
CA GLY A 44 8.61 7.19 17.26
C GLY A 44 9.86 6.56 17.85
N ALA A 45 9.66 5.82 18.93
CA ALA A 45 10.67 4.98 19.54
C ALA A 45 10.06 3.68 20.06
N VAL A 46 10.87 2.63 20.07
CA VAL A 46 10.59 1.34 20.72
C VAL A 46 11.75 1.01 21.67
N ARG A 47 11.44 0.39 22.82
CA ARG A 47 12.43 -0.10 23.77
C ARG A 47 12.12 -1.52 24.20
N GLY A 48 13.13 -2.37 24.32
CA GLY A 48 12.93 -3.74 24.78
C GLY A 48 11.92 -4.49 23.91
N TYR A 49 10.87 -5.03 24.54
CA TYR A 49 9.79 -5.76 23.87
C TYR A 49 8.64 -4.86 23.38
N ASP A 50 8.78 -3.53 23.49
CA ASP A 50 7.78 -2.61 22.97
C ASP A 50 7.53 -2.86 21.48
N THR A 51 6.26 -2.85 21.13
CA THR A 51 5.79 -3.01 19.77
C THR A 51 4.74 -1.96 19.48
N VAL A 52 4.78 -1.38 18.28
CA VAL A 52 3.82 -0.36 17.84
C VAL A 52 3.22 -0.76 16.50
N ASP A 53 1.89 -0.83 16.44
CA ASP A 53 1.12 -1.06 15.22
C ASP A 53 0.63 0.27 14.66
N TYR A 54 1.20 0.67 13.52
CA TYR A 54 0.68 1.79 12.73
C TYR A 54 -0.39 1.30 11.77
N VAL A 55 -1.64 1.71 12.00
CA VAL A 55 -2.81 1.27 11.24
C VAL A 55 -3.05 2.20 10.07
N VAL A 56 -2.99 1.67 8.85
CA VAL A 56 -3.29 2.40 7.62
C VAL A 56 -4.42 1.70 6.86
N ARG A 57 -5.45 2.46 6.50
CA ARG A 57 -6.56 1.93 5.69
C ARG A 57 -6.15 1.94 4.23
N ALA A 58 -6.24 0.78 3.58
CA ALA A 58 -5.96 0.63 2.16
C ALA A 58 -6.96 -0.32 1.51
N ARG A 59 -7.04 -0.28 0.18
CA ARG A 59 -7.90 -1.12 -0.64
C ARG A 59 -7.06 -2.08 -1.47
N ALA A 60 -7.65 -3.23 -1.78
CA ALA A 60 -7.08 -4.19 -2.70
C ALA A 60 -6.73 -3.52 -4.05
N GLY A 61 -5.57 -3.89 -4.60
CA GLY A 61 -5.01 -3.34 -5.83
C GLY A 61 -4.24 -2.02 -5.68
N GLN A 62 -4.30 -1.35 -4.52
CA GLN A 62 -3.43 -0.21 -4.24
C GLN A 62 -1.98 -0.65 -4.09
N ALA A 63 -1.05 0.25 -4.43
CA ALA A 63 0.37 0.06 -4.17
C ALA A 63 0.72 0.68 -2.81
N MET A 64 1.25 -0.13 -1.90
CA MET A 64 1.77 0.32 -0.63
C MET A 64 3.30 0.38 -0.70
N SER A 65 3.88 1.44 -0.14
CA SER A 65 5.30 1.55 0.12
C SER A 65 5.53 1.84 1.60
N VAL A 66 6.51 1.19 2.22
CA VAL A 66 6.92 1.46 3.59
C VAL A 66 8.43 1.56 3.65
N SER A 67 8.94 2.61 4.30
CA SER A 67 10.38 2.80 4.52
C SER A 67 10.64 3.12 5.98
N LEU A 68 11.58 2.40 6.59
CA LEU A 68 12.01 2.58 7.97
C LEU A 68 13.43 3.16 7.99
N GLN A 69 13.56 4.35 8.59
CA GLN A 69 14.85 4.90 9.01
C GLN A 69 14.93 4.81 10.53
N THR A 70 16.03 4.28 11.06
CA THR A 70 16.14 3.94 12.48
C THR A 70 17.56 4.15 12.99
N SER A 71 17.69 4.45 14.29
CA SER A 71 18.98 4.55 14.99
C SER A 71 19.58 3.19 15.36
N SER A 72 18.88 2.08 15.10
CA SER A 72 19.32 0.73 15.43
C SER A 72 19.14 -0.22 14.25
N THR A 73 20.18 -1.01 13.98
CA THR A 73 20.16 -2.09 12.98
C THR A 73 19.29 -3.28 13.39
N SER A 74 18.86 -3.33 14.66
CA SER A 74 17.98 -4.39 15.19
C SER A 74 16.50 -3.97 15.24
N ALA A 75 16.15 -2.79 14.74
CA ALA A 75 14.77 -2.33 14.63
C ALA A 75 14.24 -2.65 13.24
N TYR A 76 13.08 -3.30 13.20
CA TYR A 76 12.44 -3.78 11.97
C TYR A 76 10.96 -3.43 11.95
N PHE A 77 10.32 -3.65 10.81
CA PHE A 77 8.88 -3.64 10.70
C PHE A 77 8.35 -4.86 9.97
N ASN A 78 7.12 -5.26 10.32
CA ASN A 78 6.34 -6.22 9.55
C ASN A 78 5.08 -5.54 9.01
N ILE A 79 4.56 -6.03 7.88
CA ILE A 79 3.25 -5.61 7.36
C ILE A 79 2.28 -6.76 7.50
N LEU A 80 1.23 -6.56 8.30
CA LEU A 80 0.18 -7.55 8.53
C LEU A 80 -1.09 -7.11 7.79
N PRO A 81 -1.72 -7.99 7.00
CA PRO A 81 -2.92 -7.66 6.25
C PRO A 81 -4.15 -7.63 7.17
N PRO A 82 -5.28 -7.08 6.68
CA PRO A 82 -6.53 -7.11 7.42
C PRO A 82 -6.92 -8.53 7.79
N ARG A 83 -7.32 -8.75 9.05
CA ARG A 83 -7.84 -10.04 9.57
C ARG A 83 -6.82 -11.20 9.60
N SER A 84 -5.51 -10.93 9.49
CA SER A 84 -4.47 -11.95 9.70
C SER A 84 -3.33 -11.42 10.58
N GLU A 85 -2.73 -12.32 11.36
CA GLU A 85 -1.46 -12.07 12.06
C GLU A 85 -0.23 -12.50 11.22
N GLU A 86 -0.44 -13.17 10.10
CA GLU A 86 0.65 -13.56 9.19
C GLU A 86 1.11 -12.36 8.37
N ALA A 87 2.40 -12.03 8.48
CA ALA A 87 2.96 -10.87 7.82
C ALA A 87 3.18 -11.12 6.31
N ILE A 88 2.69 -10.22 5.47
CA ILE A 88 3.00 -10.20 4.02
C ILE A 88 4.39 -9.62 3.74
N PHE A 89 5.00 -8.98 4.72
CA PHE A 89 6.37 -8.50 4.68
C PHE A 89 7.02 -8.65 6.06
N ASN A 90 8.22 -9.22 6.09
CA ASN A 90 9.03 -9.35 7.30
C ASN A 90 10.35 -8.59 7.15
N GLY A 91 10.51 -7.49 7.88
CA GLY A 91 11.67 -6.61 7.76
C GLY A 91 12.97 -7.20 8.29
N SER A 92 12.90 -8.15 9.22
CA SER A 92 14.11 -8.85 9.70
C SER A 92 14.73 -9.77 8.65
N ILE A 93 13.95 -10.14 7.62
CA ILE A 93 14.40 -10.97 6.49
C ILE A 93 14.65 -10.10 5.25
N ASN A 94 13.74 -9.17 4.95
CA ASN A 94 13.71 -8.45 3.68
C ASN A 94 14.26 -7.02 3.76
N GLY A 95 14.67 -6.56 4.94
CA GLY A 95 15.26 -5.24 5.16
C GLY A 95 14.26 -4.13 5.47
N ALA A 96 14.72 -2.89 5.34
CA ALA A 96 14.04 -1.71 5.86
C ALA A 96 13.06 -1.03 4.87
N ASN A 97 12.81 -1.64 3.71
CA ASN A 97 11.94 -1.07 2.68
C ASN A 97 11.00 -2.13 2.10
N PHE A 98 9.76 -1.72 1.86
CA PHE A 98 8.75 -2.50 1.16
C PHE A 98 8.12 -1.68 0.05
N SER A 99 7.85 -2.32 -1.08
CA SER A 99 6.96 -1.82 -2.13
C SER A 99 6.18 -3.00 -2.70
N GLY A 100 4.86 -2.93 -2.69
CA GLY A 100 4.04 -4.04 -3.16
C GLY A 100 2.57 -3.68 -3.38
N ARG A 101 1.90 -4.51 -4.18
CA ARG A 101 0.45 -4.40 -4.40
C ARG A 101 -0.31 -5.18 -3.34
N LEU A 102 -1.35 -4.55 -2.81
CA LEU A 102 -2.19 -5.13 -1.76
C LEU A 102 -3.24 -6.06 -2.35
N LYS A 103 -3.40 -7.25 -1.75
CA LYS A 103 -4.43 -8.22 -2.15
C LYS A 103 -5.78 -7.96 -1.48
N ASP A 104 -5.76 -7.39 -0.29
CA ASP A 104 -6.94 -7.24 0.55
C ASP A 104 -7.30 -5.78 0.77
N SER A 105 -8.58 -5.54 1.07
CA SER A 105 -9.06 -4.23 1.50
C SER A 105 -9.26 -4.23 3.01
N GLY A 106 -8.86 -3.16 3.67
CA GLY A 106 -9.09 -2.96 5.09
C GLY A 106 -7.94 -2.23 5.77
N ASP A 107 -7.86 -2.43 7.08
CA ASP A 107 -6.87 -1.81 7.94
C ASP A 107 -5.64 -2.73 8.01
N TYR A 108 -4.55 -2.30 7.37
CA TYR A 108 -3.24 -2.94 7.45
C TYR A 108 -2.49 -2.43 8.68
N ARG A 109 -1.64 -3.27 9.28
CA ARG A 109 -0.80 -2.90 10.41
C ARG A 109 0.66 -2.95 10.00
N VAL A 110 1.34 -1.82 10.13
CA VAL A 110 2.80 -1.73 10.02
C VAL A 110 3.37 -1.80 11.43
N ARG A 111 3.81 -2.99 11.83
CA ARG A 111 4.26 -3.33 13.19
C ARG A 111 5.75 -3.07 13.33
N VAL A 112 6.16 -2.07 14.10
CA VAL A 112 7.57 -1.75 14.39
C VAL A 112 8.00 -2.38 15.70
N TYR A 113 9.15 -3.05 15.71
CA TYR A 113 9.66 -3.80 16.86
C TYR A 113 11.19 -3.93 16.84
N LEU A 114 11.78 -4.38 17.96
CA LEU A 114 13.18 -4.79 18.05
C LEU A 114 13.32 -6.31 17.94
N MET A 115 14.35 -6.79 17.24
CA MET A 115 14.69 -8.21 17.23
C MET A 115 14.96 -8.73 18.64
N ARG A 116 14.60 -10.00 18.89
CA ARG A 116 14.56 -10.61 20.22
C ARG A 116 15.86 -10.42 21.03
N ASN A 117 17.02 -10.48 20.40
CA ASN A 117 18.31 -10.29 21.06
C ASN A 117 18.48 -8.86 21.61
N ALA A 118 18.17 -7.83 20.82
CA ALA A 118 18.20 -6.43 21.25
C ALA A 118 17.10 -6.11 22.27
N ALA A 119 15.90 -6.66 22.04
CA ALA A 119 14.77 -6.52 22.96
C ALA A 119 15.08 -7.05 24.37
N ARG A 120 15.72 -8.22 24.46
CA ARG A 120 16.17 -8.82 25.74
C ARG A 120 17.15 -7.93 26.50
N ARG A 121 17.99 -7.18 25.79
CA ARG A 121 18.95 -6.24 26.40
C ARG A 121 18.32 -4.90 26.78
N GLY A 122 17.02 -4.70 26.54
CA GLY A 122 16.33 -3.46 26.86
C GLY A 122 16.79 -2.27 26.01
N GLU A 123 17.37 -2.54 24.84
CA GLU A 123 17.83 -1.51 23.90
C GLU A 123 16.69 -0.61 23.45
N ARG A 124 17.03 0.60 23.02
CA ARG A 124 16.09 1.60 22.51
C ARG A 124 16.46 2.00 21.08
N ALA A 125 15.45 2.07 20.21
CA ALA A 125 15.60 2.60 18.86
C ALA A 125 14.61 3.72 18.62
N THR A 126 15.10 4.86 18.12
CA THR A 126 14.28 5.92 17.55
C THR A 126 14.16 5.71 16.06
N PHE A 127 13.02 6.05 15.47
CA PHE A 127 12.79 5.83 14.05
C PHE A 127 11.89 6.89 13.41
N SER A 128 11.99 6.94 12.09
CA SER A 128 11.07 7.60 11.17
C SER A 128 10.52 6.54 10.21
N LEU A 129 9.20 6.38 10.18
CA LEU A 129 8.49 5.42 9.35
C LEU A 129 7.64 6.18 8.33
N THR A 130 7.97 6.03 7.05
CA THR A 130 7.19 6.61 5.96
C THR A 130 6.30 5.55 5.35
N ILE A 131 4.99 5.78 5.37
CA ILE A 131 3.97 4.89 4.82
C ILE A 131 3.29 5.62 3.66
N GLY A 132 3.32 5.01 2.48
CA GLY A 132 2.62 5.46 1.29
C GLY A 132 1.57 4.44 0.87
N VAL A 133 0.38 4.91 0.51
CA VAL A 133 -0.64 4.13 -0.18
C VAL A 133 -1.07 4.94 -1.39
N ASN A 134 -0.53 4.57 -2.54
CA ASN A 134 -0.91 5.18 -3.80
C ASN A 134 -2.22 4.55 -4.28
N ALA A 135 -2.96 5.30 -5.09
CA ALA A 135 -4.12 4.73 -5.77
C ALA A 135 -3.70 3.43 -6.47
N ARG A 136 -4.63 2.47 -6.52
CA ARG A 136 -4.56 1.42 -7.54
C ARG A 136 -4.29 2.17 -8.83
N PRO A 137 -3.32 1.76 -9.67
CA PRO A 137 -3.37 2.21 -11.04
C PRO A 137 -4.73 1.75 -11.55
N GLY A 138 -5.71 2.65 -11.55
CA GLY A 138 -6.85 2.52 -12.43
C GLY A 138 -6.21 2.69 -13.78
N ASN A 139 -5.73 1.58 -14.37
CA ASN A 139 -5.07 1.60 -15.66
C ASN A 139 -4.04 2.75 -15.77
N ILE A 140 -2.95 2.74 -15.01
CA ILE A 140 -1.79 3.62 -15.25
C ILE A 140 -0.57 2.73 -15.54
N GLY A 141 -0.72 1.83 -16.52
CA GLY A 141 0.28 0.81 -16.85
C GLY A 141 -0.14 -0.64 -16.56
N ALA A 142 -1.33 -1.04 -17.00
CA ALA A 142 -1.45 -2.43 -17.45
C ALA A 142 -0.68 -2.51 -18.77
N ALA A 143 0.19 -3.52 -18.94
CA ALA A 143 0.54 -3.96 -20.28
C ALA A 143 -0.76 -4.03 -21.11
N PRO A 144 -0.76 -3.61 -22.39
CA PRO A 144 -1.99 -3.40 -23.14
C PRO A 144 -2.83 -4.68 -23.08
N GLY A 145 -3.83 -4.68 -22.21
CA GLY A 145 -4.95 -5.59 -22.32
C GLY A 145 -5.65 -5.25 -23.64
N PRO A 146 -6.47 -6.16 -24.18
CA PRO A 146 -7.23 -5.87 -25.38
C PRO A 146 -7.93 -4.51 -25.24
N ILE A 147 -7.87 -3.73 -26.33
CA ILE A 147 -8.43 -2.37 -26.48
C ILE A 147 -9.77 -2.26 -25.74
N GLY A 148 -9.87 -1.35 -24.75
CA GLY A 148 -11.11 -1.08 -24.01
C GLY A 148 -11.42 -2.04 -22.83
N SER A 149 -10.44 -2.79 -22.31
CA SER A 149 -10.65 -3.76 -21.21
C SER A 149 -10.74 -3.16 -19.80
N GLY A 150 -10.60 -1.84 -19.66
CA GLY A 150 -10.73 -1.12 -18.38
C GLY A 150 -12.16 -0.95 -17.87
N ALA A 151 -12.34 -0.57 -16.60
CA ALA A 151 -13.65 -0.09 -16.14
C ALA A 151 -14.01 1.25 -16.83
N PRO A 152 -15.31 1.54 -17.06
CA PRO A 152 -15.76 2.84 -17.54
C PRO A 152 -15.26 3.99 -16.68
N ILE A 153 -14.73 5.03 -17.31
CA ILE A 153 -14.28 6.24 -16.63
C ILE A 153 -15.44 7.25 -16.60
N PRO A 154 -15.83 7.78 -15.42
CA PRO A 154 -16.87 8.79 -15.30
C PRO A 154 -16.59 10.00 -16.18
N ALA A 155 -17.64 10.56 -16.80
CA ALA A 155 -17.51 11.65 -17.78
C ALA A 155 -16.66 12.84 -17.28
N GLY A 156 -16.88 13.29 -16.05
CA GLY A 156 -16.12 14.39 -15.45
C GLY A 156 -14.62 14.09 -15.23
N ASN A 157 -14.21 12.83 -15.23
CA ASN A 157 -12.83 12.42 -14.98
C ASN A 157 -12.04 12.10 -16.27
N ARG A 158 -12.70 12.01 -17.44
CA ARG A 158 -12.06 11.53 -18.68
C ARG A 158 -10.92 12.43 -19.16
N VAL A 159 -11.07 13.75 -19.04
CA VAL A 159 -10.02 14.72 -19.42
C VAL A 159 -8.80 14.59 -18.52
N ALA A 160 -9.01 14.52 -17.21
CA ALA A 160 -7.93 14.35 -16.24
C ALA A 160 -7.21 13.01 -16.42
N TYR A 161 -7.98 11.95 -16.70
CA TYR A 161 -7.46 10.63 -16.99
C TYR A 161 -6.60 10.62 -18.26
N CYS A 162 -7.11 11.17 -19.36
CA CYS A 162 -6.38 11.33 -20.62
C CYS A 162 -5.06 12.09 -20.42
N ARG A 163 -5.08 13.17 -19.64
CA ARG A 163 -3.87 13.92 -19.28
C ARG A 163 -2.85 13.03 -18.56
N GLY A 164 -3.30 12.22 -17.59
CA GLY A 164 -2.45 11.29 -16.84
C GLY A 164 -1.71 10.28 -17.72
N GLU A 165 -2.45 9.64 -18.63
CA GLU A 165 -1.87 8.66 -19.56
C GLU A 165 -0.89 9.31 -20.55
N ALA A 166 -1.24 10.49 -21.09
CA ALA A 166 -0.36 11.23 -21.98
C ALA A 166 0.95 11.66 -21.29
N LEU A 167 0.91 12.01 -20.00
CA LEU A 167 2.13 12.31 -19.23
C LEU A 167 3.09 11.13 -19.19
N GLN A 168 2.57 9.93 -18.94
CA GLN A 168 3.37 8.71 -18.88
C GLN A 168 3.91 8.34 -20.27
N GLN A 169 3.07 8.41 -21.31
CA GLN A 169 3.47 8.06 -22.67
C GLN A 169 4.55 9.00 -23.22
N TYR A 170 4.42 10.31 -22.99
CA TYR A 170 5.36 11.30 -23.53
C TYR A 170 6.51 11.65 -22.58
N GLY A 171 6.49 11.17 -21.33
CA GLY A 171 7.55 11.39 -20.34
C GLY A 171 7.71 12.86 -19.90
N VAL A 172 6.62 13.64 -19.91
CA VAL A 172 6.67 15.09 -19.61
C VAL A 172 5.97 15.44 -18.30
N ARG A 173 6.22 16.65 -17.77
CA ARG A 173 5.57 17.15 -16.54
C ARG A 173 4.13 17.61 -16.83
N PRO A 174 3.22 17.62 -15.83
CA PRO A 174 1.81 18.03 -15.98
C PRO A 174 1.56 19.32 -16.75
N ASN A 175 2.43 20.32 -16.58
CA ASN A 175 2.28 21.64 -17.21
C ASN A 175 2.55 21.64 -18.73
N TYR A 176 3.19 20.59 -19.26
CA TYR A 176 3.51 20.44 -20.67
C TYR A 176 2.47 19.62 -21.45
N ILE A 177 1.39 19.17 -20.78
CA ILE A 177 0.25 18.54 -21.45
C ILE A 177 -0.93 19.51 -21.46
N ARG A 178 -1.46 19.74 -22.66
CA ARG A 178 -2.76 20.42 -22.86
C ARG A 178 -3.75 19.41 -23.43
N THR A 179 -4.98 19.44 -22.95
CA THR A 179 -6.08 18.58 -23.42
C THR A 179 -7.30 19.43 -23.71
N SER A 180 -8.01 19.08 -24.77
CA SER A 180 -9.30 19.66 -25.13
C SER A 180 -10.43 19.01 -24.31
N PRO A 181 -11.64 19.57 -24.34
CA PRO A 181 -12.83 18.89 -23.84
C PRO A 181 -13.06 17.53 -24.54
N ALA A 182 -13.80 16.65 -23.88
CA ALA A 182 -14.18 15.36 -24.44
C ALA A 182 -15.30 15.50 -25.47
N ILE A 183 -15.11 14.87 -26.63
CA ILE A 183 -16.09 14.84 -27.71
C ILE A 183 -16.59 13.40 -27.85
N ALA A 184 -17.88 13.19 -27.68
CA ALA A 184 -18.52 11.89 -27.90
C ALA A 184 -19.06 11.82 -29.34
N ASN A 185 -18.89 10.66 -29.99
CA ASN A 185 -19.44 10.36 -31.31
C ASN A 185 -19.92 8.89 -31.36
N ALA A 186 -20.38 8.45 -32.54
CA ALA A 186 -20.90 7.09 -32.73
C ALA A 186 -19.85 5.99 -32.47
N THR A 187 -18.55 6.29 -32.61
CA THR A 187 -17.46 5.31 -32.50
C THR A 187 -16.77 5.33 -31.12
N GLY A 188 -17.07 6.31 -30.27
CA GLY A 188 -16.53 6.40 -28.93
C GLY A 188 -16.41 7.83 -28.42
N ILE A 189 -15.52 8.04 -27.47
CA ILE A 189 -15.19 9.39 -26.95
C ILE A 189 -13.74 9.68 -27.27
N ILE A 190 -13.47 10.87 -27.76
CA ILE A 190 -12.11 11.33 -28.09
C ILE A 190 -11.75 12.56 -27.28
N ILE A 191 -10.48 12.66 -26.91
CA ILE A 191 -9.90 13.83 -26.26
C ILE A 191 -8.56 14.11 -26.95
N ASP A 192 -8.50 15.23 -27.65
CA ASP A 192 -7.27 15.66 -28.34
C ASP A 192 -6.41 16.50 -27.42
N GLY A 193 -5.10 16.36 -27.55
CA GLY A 193 -4.15 17.09 -26.75
C GLY A 193 -2.79 17.27 -27.41
N THR A 194 -1.94 18.02 -26.71
CA THR A 194 -0.57 18.30 -27.11
C THR A 194 0.37 18.05 -25.95
N ALA A 195 1.51 17.43 -26.24
CA ALA A 195 2.63 17.24 -25.34
C ALA A 195 3.83 18.04 -25.82
N ASP A 196 4.29 19.00 -25.03
CA ASP A 196 5.50 19.76 -25.30
C ASP A 196 6.72 19.01 -24.73
N GLN A 197 7.57 18.48 -25.61
CA GLN A 197 8.81 17.78 -25.26
C GLN A 197 10.04 18.71 -25.32
N GLY A 198 9.84 20.02 -25.33
CA GLY A 198 10.90 21.01 -25.42
C GLY A 198 11.60 20.94 -26.78
N ARG A 199 12.85 20.48 -26.80
CA ARG A 199 13.69 20.44 -28.01
C ARG A 199 13.14 19.53 -29.11
N ASN A 200 12.34 18.53 -28.74
CA ASN A 200 11.72 17.59 -29.69
C ASN A 200 10.39 18.12 -30.29
N GLY A 201 10.02 19.35 -29.92
CA GLY A 201 8.80 20.01 -30.38
C GLY A 201 7.53 19.54 -29.69
N ILE A 202 6.41 20.08 -30.17
CA ILE A 202 5.07 19.78 -29.65
C ILE A 202 4.49 18.58 -30.42
N LYS A 203 4.21 17.50 -29.70
CA LYS A 203 3.57 16.28 -30.23
C LYS A 203 2.07 16.33 -30.01
N ARG A 204 1.29 16.06 -31.05
CA ARG A 204 -0.18 15.96 -30.96
C ARG A 204 -0.58 14.51 -30.67
N PHE A 205 -1.58 14.35 -29.82
CA PHE A 205 -2.11 13.05 -29.45
C PHE A 205 -3.64 13.07 -29.32
N ARG A 206 -4.23 11.88 -29.37
CA ARG A 206 -5.65 11.65 -29.14
C ARG A 206 -5.84 10.50 -28.16
N CYS A 207 -6.42 10.79 -27.02
CA CYS A 207 -6.95 9.74 -26.15
C CYS A 207 -8.26 9.22 -26.74
N ARG A 208 -8.39 7.91 -26.85
CA ARG A 208 -9.62 7.26 -27.29
C ARG A 208 -10.25 6.49 -26.15
N PHE A 209 -11.57 6.54 -26.09
CA PHE A 209 -12.39 5.72 -25.21
C PHE A 209 -13.48 5.08 -26.06
N ASP A 210 -13.94 3.90 -25.67
CA ASP A 210 -15.07 3.27 -26.34
C ASP A 210 -16.39 3.99 -26.01
N THR A 211 -17.49 3.53 -26.60
CA THR A 211 -18.84 4.09 -26.37
C THR A 211 -19.32 3.94 -24.93
N ARG A 212 -18.70 3.05 -24.14
CA ARG A 212 -18.97 2.87 -22.70
C ARG A 212 -18.07 3.74 -21.83
N GLY A 213 -17.18 4.55 -22.41
CA GLY A 213 -16.23 5.38 -21.68
C GLY A 213 -15.06 4.62 -21.07
N ARG A 214 -14.76 3.41 -21.56
CA ARG A 214 -13.57 2.64 -21.20
C ARG A 214 -12.39 3.16 -22.03
N PHE A 215 -11.27 3.43 -21.38
CA PHE A 215 -10.07 3.91 -22.06
C PHE A 215 -9.51 2.86 -23.03
N ILE A 216 -9.14 3.31 -24.22
CA ILE A 216 -8.55 2.48 -25.29
C ILE A 216 -7.04 2.72 -25.33
N ASP A 217 -6.59 3.93 -25.65
CA ASP A 217 -5.18 4.30 -25.80
C ASP A 217 -4.95 5.82 -25.86
N VAL A 218 -3.67 6.23 -25.85
CA VAL A 218 -3.22 7.55 -26.33
C VAL A 218 -2.57 7.35 -27.71
N MET A 219 -3.30 7.71 -28.76
CA MET A 219 -2.83 7.62 -30.14
C MET A 219 -1.99 8.85 -30.50
N ALA A 220 -0.75 8.64 -30.95
CA ALA A 220 0.05 9.72 -31.54
C ALA A 220 -0.59 10.16 -32.86
N MET A 221 -0.84 11.47 -33.00
CA MET A 221 -1.43 12.06 -34.21
C MET A 221 -0.40 12.71 -35.12
N THR A 222 0.82 12.93 -34.63
CA THR A 222 1.91 13.46 -35.43
C THR A 222 2.73 12.26 -35.90
N ARG A 223 2.92 12.12 -37.21
CA ARG A 223 3.85 11.12 -37.76
C ARG A 223 5.25 11.59 -37.39
N ASP A 224 5.90 10.88 -36.48
CA ASP A 224 7.35 10.99 -36.34
C ASP A 224 7.94 10.45 -37.65
N GLY A 225 8.57 11.34 -38.42
CA GLY A 225 9.18 11.00 -39.71
C GLY A 225 10.26 9.94 -39.56
N PHE A 226 10.43 9.18 -40.64
CA PHE A 226 11.43 8.11 -40.84
C PHE A 226 12.85 8.51 -40.41
#